data_AF-A0A4Q2QNM5-F1
#
_entry.id   AF-A0A4Q2QNM5-F1
#
_cell.length_a   1.000
_cell.length_b   1.000
_cell.length_c   1.000
_cell.angle_alpha   90.00
_cell.angle_beta   90.00
_cell.angle_gamma   90.00
#
_symmetry.space_group_name_H-M   'P 1'
#
loop_
_entity.id
_entity.type
_entity.pdbx_description
1 polymer ?
#
loop_
_entity_poly.entity_id
_entity_poly.type
_entity_poly.pdbx_seq_one_letter_code
_entity_poly.pdbx_strand_id
1 'polypeptide(L)'
;MSAGGGQSLQGQAVNTTLNGGEQWVHEGGIATGTVINEKGWQAVKSGAVATDTVVNTGAEGGPDAENGDTGQFVRGNAVRTTINKNGRQIVAAEGTANTTVVYAGGDQTVHGHALDTTLNGG
;
A
#
# COMPACT_ATOMS: atom_id res chain seq x y z
N MET A 1 -8.51 11.78 -18.39
CA MET A 1 -7.65 11.22 -17.33
C MET A 1 -6.51 10.53 -18.04
N SER A 2 -5.27 11.04 -17.98
CA SER A 2 -4.15 10.26 -18.54
C SER A 2 -3.95 9.06 -17.61
N ALA A 3 -4.13 7.85 -18.14
CA ALA A 3 -3.71 6.65 -17.44
C ALA A 3 -2.23 6.83 -17.06
N GLY A 4 -1.91 6.71 -15.76
CA GLY A 4 -0.54 6.84 -15.29
C GLY A 4 0.38 5.78 -15.90
N GLY A 5 1.68 5.97 -15.75
CA GLY A 5 2.66 4.93 -16.07
C GLY A 5 2.54 3.75 -15.11
N GLY A 6 2.88 2.56 -15.59
CA GLY A 6 2.78 1.33 -14.82
C GLY A 6 4.10 0.54 -14.79
N GLN A 7 4.46 0.00 -13.63
CA GLN A 7 5.60 -0.90 -13.45
C GLN A 7 5.13 -2.30 -13.07
N SER A 8 5.37 -3.29 -13.92
CA SER A 8 5.25 -4.71 -13.56
C SER A 8 6.59 -5.20 -13.01
N LEU A 9 6.63 -5.54 -11.73
CA LEU A 9 7.86 -5.83 -10.99
C LEU A 9 7.96 -7.33 -10.64
N GLN A 10 8.85 -8.06 -11.32
CA GLN A 10 9.22 -9.44 -10.99
C GLN A 10 10.57 -9.54 -10.25
N GLY A 11 11.38 -8.47 -10.29
CA GLY A 11 12.68 -8.38 -9.63
C GLY A 11 12.63 -7.47 -8.41
N GLN A 12 13.65 -6.63 -8.26
CA GLN A 12 13.72 -5.65 -7.18
C GLN A 12 13.51 -4.22 -7.69
N ALA A 13 12.69 -3.44 -6.99
CA ALA A 13 12.60 -1.99 -7.17
C ALA A 13 12.88 -1.30 -5.84
N VAL A 14 13.60 -0.18 -5.91
CA VAL A 14 13.97 0.61 -4.73
C VAL A 14 13.58 2.06 -4.99
N ASN A 15 12.92 2.69 -4.00
CA ASN A 15 12.55 4.11 -4.01
C ASN A 15 11.66 4.52 -5.18
N THR A 16 10.69 3.66 -5.55
CA THR A 16 9.69 4.01 -6.56
C THR A 16 8.74 5.07 -6.02
N THR A 17 8.42 6.08 -6.82
CA THR A 17 7.41 7.11 -6.46
C THR A 17 6.23 7.02 -7.41
N LEU A 18 5.03 6.84 -6.86
CA LEU A 18 3.78 6.70 -7.62
C LEU A 18 2.95 7.98 -7.49
N ASN A 19 3.07 8.87 -8.47
CA ASN A 19 2.28 10.10 -8.58
C ASN A 19 1.18 9.90 -9.63
N GLY A 20 0.13 9.14 -9.28
CA GLY A 20 -0.90 8.72 -10.22
C GLY A 20 -0.55 7.49 -11.08
N GLY A 21 0.64 6.90 -10.87
CA GLY A 21 1.08 5.69 -11.54
C GLY A 21 0.86 4.43 -10.70
N GLU A 22 1.11 3.28 -11.31
CA GLU A 22 0.83 1.97 -10.73
C GLU A 22 2.10 1.12 -10.61
N GLN A 23 2.21 0.34 -9.53
CA GLN A 23 3.24 -0.69 -9.37
C GLN A 23 2.58 -2.01 -9.00
N TRP A 24 2.70 -2.99 -9.88
CA TRP A 24 2.31 -4.38 -9.60
C TRP A 24 3.55 -5.16 -9.19
N VAL A 25 3.66 -5.49 -7.91
CA VAL A 25 4.70 -6.39 -7.41
C VAL A 25 4.20 -7.81 -7.59
N HIS A 26 4.81 -8.56 -8.50
CA HIS A 26 4.46 -9.95 -8.81
C HIS A 26 5.16 -10.92 -7.85
N GLU A 27 4.76 -12.19 -7.89
CA GLU A 27 5.41 -13.28 -7.16
C GLU A 27 6.95 -13.24 -7.34
N GLY A 28 7.68 -13.34 -6.22
CA GLY A 28 9.15 -13.21 -6.17
C GLY A 28 9.66 -11.77 -6.26
N GLY A 29 8.81 -10.80 -6.62
CA GLY A 29 9.14 -9.38 -6.68
C GLY A 29 9.24 -8.73 -5.30
N ILE A 30 10.18 -7.79 -5.19
CA ILE A 30 10.46 -7.05 -3.94
C ILE A 30 10.47 -5.55 -4.24
N ALA A 31 9.53 -4.81 -3.64
CA ALA A 31 9.52 -3.35 -3.68
C ALA A 31 9.95 -2.78 -2.32
N THR A 32 10.99 -1.96 -2.29
CA THR A 32 11.48 -1.32 -1.06
C THR A 32 11.37 0.20 -1.17
N GLY A 33 10.79 0.85 -0.15
CA GLY A 33 10.74 2.31 -0.08
C GLY A 33 9.81 2.95 -1.10
N THR A 34 8.73 2.26 -1.51
CA THR A 34 7.77 2.85 -2.45
C THR A 34 6.98 3.96 -1.75
N VAL A 35 6.88 5.12 -2.40
CA VAL A 35 6.06 6.25 -1.94
C VAL A 35 4.84 6.39 -2.84
N ILE A 36 3.65 6.22 -2.26
CA ILE A 36 2.37 6.27 -2.98
C ILE A 36 1.70 7.62 -2.69
N ASN A 37 1.70 8.51 -3.68
CA ASN A 37 1.09 9.84 -3.60
C ASN A 37 -0.25 9.85 -4.33
N GLU A 38 -0.88 11.02 -4.48
CA GLU A 38 -2.22 11.20 -5.07
C GLU A 38 -2.44 10.31 -6.30
N LYS A 39 -3.52 9.49 -6.23
CA LYS A 39 -3.94 8.53 -7.27
C LYS A 39 -2.94 7.42 -7.61
N GLY A 40 -1.82 7.33 -6.89
CA GLY A 40 -0.89 6.23 -7.04
C GLY A 40 -1.46 4.93 -6.46
N TRP A 41 -1.03 3.80 -7.02
CA TRP A 41 -1.49 2.49 -6.56
C TRP A 41 -0.37 1.44 -6.57
N GLN A 42 -0.16 0.78 -5.45
CA GLN A 42 0.73 -0.38 -5.35
C GLN A 42 -0.08 -1.64 -5.07
N ALA A 43 0.01 -2.63 -5.96
CA ALA A 43 -0.57 -3.95 -5.80
C ALA A 43 0.53 -4.96 -5.45
N VAL A 44 0.54 -5.44 -4.21
CA VAL A 44 1.47 -6.48 -3.74
C VAL A 44 0.79 -7.83 -3.87
N LYS A 45 1.12 -8.59 -4.93
CA LYS A 45 0.45 -9.86 -5.27
C LYS A 45 0.92 -11.00 -4.35
N SER A 46 0.22 -12.14 -4.39
CA SER A 46 0.63 -13.33 -3.64
C SER A 46 2.08 -13.71 -3.98
N GLY A 47 2.85 -14.13 -2.98
CA GLY A 47 4.28 -14.41 -3.10
C GLY A 47 5.20 -13.19 -3.29
N ALA A 48 4.66 -11.97 -3.31
CA ALA A 48 5.43 -10.73 -3.39
C ALA A 48 5.68 -10.11 -2.01
N VAL A 49 6.69 -9.24 -1.92
CA VAL A 49 7.01 -8.48 -0.71
C VAL A 49 7.14 -6.99 -1.03
N ALA A 50 6.47 -6.15 -0.22
CA ALA A 50 6.74 -4.72 -0.16
C ALA A 50 7.25 -4.34 1.22
N THR A 51 8.36 -3.60 1.28
CA THR A 51 8.92 -3.10 2.54
C THR A 51 8.98 -1.59 2.55
N ASP A 52 8.77 -1.00 3.73
CA ASP A 52 9.01 0.43 3.98
C ASP A 52 8.18 1.33 3.03
N THR A 53 6.97 0.88 2.71
CA THR A 53 6.05 1.63 1.84
C THR A 53 5.44 2.78 2.62
N VAL A 54 5.39 3.97 2.00
CA VAL A 54 4.73 5.16 2.53
C VAL A 54 3.47 5.43 1.70
N VAL A 55 2.31 5.47 2.35
CA VAL A 55 1.01 5.63 1.69
C VAL A 55 0.36 6.96 2.06
N ASN A 56 0.08 7.80 1.06
CA ASN A 56 -0.47 9.16 1.21
C ASN A 56 -1.80 9.39 0.46
N THR A 57 -2.42 8.34 -0.08
CA THR A 57 -3.68 8.41 -0.85
C THR A 57 -4.55 7.15 -0.65
N GLY A 58 -5.83 7.23 -1.00
CA GLY A 58 -6.79 6.12 -1.00
C GLY A 58 -7.83 6.14 0.11
N ALA A 59 -7.75 7.07 1.07
CA ALA A 59 -8.73 7.29 2.13
C ALA A 59 -9.22 8.75 2.19
N GLU A 60 -9.21 9.49 1.07
CA GLU A 60 -9.65 10.89 1.02
C GLU A 60 -11.11 11.09 1.46
N GLY A 61 -11.96 10.07 1.26
CA GLY A 61 -13.35 10.06 1.73
C GLY A 61 -13.53 9.55 3.17
N GLY A 62 -12.45 9.27 3.91
CA GLY A 62 -12.49 8.67 5.24
C GLY A 62 -12.50 7.13 5.22
N PRO A 63 -12.60 6.49 6.41
CA PRO A 63 -12.51 5.03 6.56
C PRO A 63 -13.67 4.28 5.88
N ASP A 64 -14.87 4.86 5.86
CA ASP A 64 -16.08 4.25 5.27
C ASP A 64 -16.20 4.47 3.75
N ALA A 65 -15.27 5.20 3.14
CA ALA A 65 -15.29 5.42 1.70
C ALA A 65 -15.04 4.10 0.95
N GLU A 66 -15.71 3.96 -0.20
CA GLU A 66 -15.43 2.85 -1.11
C GLU A 66 -13.96 2.89 -1.54
N ASN A 67 -13.34 1.72 -1.56
CA ASN A 67 -11.95 1.59 -1.99
C ASN A 67 -11.85 1.93 -3.48
N GLY A 68 -11.15 3.00 -3.81
CA GLY A 68 -10.70 3.26 -5.19
C GLY A 68 -9.44 2.46 -5.53
N ASP A 69 -9.07 2.43 -6.82
CA ASP A 69 -7.80 1.85 -7.32
C ASP A 69 -6.59 2.73 -6.95
N THR A 70 -6.40 3.01 -5.65
CA THR A 70 -5.37 3.91 -5.10
C THR A 70 -4.89 3.40 -3.74
N GLY A 71 -3.72 3.87 -3.29
CA GLY A 71 -3.11 3.43 -2.04
C GLY A 71 -2.38 2.10 -2.20
N GLN A 72 -2.29 1.31 -1.13
CA GLN A 72 -1.61 0.01 -1.15
C GLN A 72 -2.62 -1.13 -1.01
N PHE A 73 -2.61 -2.07 -1.94
CA PHE A 73 -3.43 -3.28 -1.91
C PHE A 73 -2.54 -4.52 -1.75
N VAL A 74 -2.73 -5.26 -0.66
CA VAL A 74 -1.82 -6.33 -0.21
C VAL A 74 -2.53 -7.68 -0.26
N ARG A 75 -2.17 -8.52 -1.25
CA ARG A 75 -2.45 -9.98 -1.27
C ARG A 75 -1.22 -10.82 -0.89
N GLY A 76 -0.02 -10.24 -1.00
CA GLY A 76 1.24 -10.85 -0.53
C GLY A 76 1.61 -10.36 0.87
N ASN A 77 2.86 -9.92 1.02
CA ASN A 77 3.38 -9.45 2.31
C ASN A 77 3.78 -7.97 2.25
N ALA A 78 3.29 -7.17 3.18
CA ALA A 78 3.74 -5.80 3.40
C ALA A 78 4.40 -5.69 4.78
N VAL A 79 5.59 -5.08 4.84
CA VAL A 79 6.38 -4.97 6.08
C VAL A 79 6.75 -3.51 6.31
N ARG A 80 6.54 -3.00 7.53
CA ARG A 80 6.86 -1.61 7.91
C ARG A 80 6.18 -0.57 7.00
N THR A 81 4.89 -0.77 6.73
CA THR A 81 4.12 0.23 5.99
C THR A 81 3.81 1.41 6.90
N THR A 82 4.02 2.63 6.41
CA THR A 82 3.58 3.86 7.06
C THR A 82 2.38 4.42 6.30
N ILE A 83 1.26 4.59 6.98
CA ILE A 83 0.03 5.14 6.42
C ILE A 83 -0.16 6.54 7.00
N ASN A 84 0.03 7.55 6.16
CA ASN A 84 -0.16 8.94 6.53
C ASN A 84 -1.63 9.35 6.35
N LYS A 85 -1.93 10.62 6.64
CA LYS A 85 -3.23 11.22 6.35
C LYS A 85 -3.64 10.94 4.89
N ASN A 86 -4.90 10.52 4.71
CA ASN A 86 -5.50 10.09 3.46
C ASN A 86 -4.90 8.81 2.86
N GLY A 87 -3.89 8.20 3.48
CA GLY A 87 -3.34 6.93 3.05
C GLY A 87 -4.28 5.78 3.37
N ARG A 88 -4.35 4.79 2.47
CA ARG A 88 -5.06 3.53 2.71
C ARG A 88 -4.21 2.32 2.38
N GLN A 89 -4.08 1.41 3.33
CA GLN A 89 -3.63 0.04 3.08
C GLN A 89 -4.83 -0.90 3.19
N ILE A 90 -5.06 -1.71 2.17
CA ILE A 90 -6.04 -2.80 2.20
C ILE A 90 -5.28 -4.11 2.23
N VAL A 91 -5.45 -4.86 3.32
CA VAL A 91 -4.91 -6.21 3.48
C VAL A 91 -6.00 -7.20 3.06
N ALA A 92 -5.88 -7.76 1.86
CA ALA A 92 -6.82 -8.73 1.34
C ALA A 92 -6.80 -10.04 2.15
N ALA A 93 -7.76 -10.94 1.92
CA ALA A 93 -7.95 -12.17 2.71
C ALA A 93 -6.68 -13.06 2.83
N GLU A 94 -5.84 -13.11 1.79
CA GLU A 94 -4.58 -13.87 1.79
C GLU A 94 -3.35 -13.02 2.16
N GLY A 95 -3.54 -11.70 2.30
CA GLY A 95 -2.47 -10.75 2.56
C GLY A 95 -2.06 -10.73 4.03
N THR A 96 -0.80 -10.40 4.26
CA THR A 96 -0.27 -10.09 5.59
C THR A 96 0.39 -8.72 5.59
N ALA A 97 0.01 -7.86 6.53
CA ALA A 97 0.71 -6.63 6.85
C ALA A 97 1.37 -6.76 8.23
N ASN A 98 2.68 -6.48 8.31
CA ASN A 98 3.45 -6.60 9.54
C ASN A 98 4.11 -5.26 9.90
N THR A 99 4.00 -4.86 11.17
CA THR A 99 4.57 -3.61 11.71
C THR A 99 4.04 -2.39 10.96
N THR A 100 2.72 -2.32 10.72
CA THR A 100 2.11 -1.15 10.06
C THR A 100 1.92 -0.02 11.06
N VAL A 101 2.29 1.20 10.70
CA VAL A 101 2.03 2.41 11.50
C VAL A 101 0.98 3.24 10.77
N VAL A 102 -0.13 3.54 11.44
CA VAL A 102 -1.23 4.36 10.90
C VAL A 102 -1.29 5.67 11.66
N TYR A 103 -1.05 6.79 10.99
CA TYR A 103 -1.15 8.13 11.56
C TYR A 103 -2.57 8.70 11.45
N ALA A 104 -2.82 9.83 12.10
CA ALA A 104 -4.11 10.52 12.07
C ALA A 104 -4.63 10.73 10.63
N GLY A 105 -5.82 10.21 10.36
CA GLY A 105 -6.48 10.27 9.06
C GLY A 105 -6.00 9.25 8.03
N GLY A 106 -5.13 8.32 8.40
CA GLY A 106 -4.82 7.12 7.61
C GLY A 106 -5.79 5.97 7.92
N ASP A 107 -5.88 5.00 7.01
CA ASP A 107 -6.74 3.83 7.13
C ASP A 107 -5.98 2.52 6.84
N GLN A 108 -6.18 1.51 7.69
CA GLN A 108 -5.80 0.13 7.41
C GLN A 108 -7.07 -0.74 7.43
N THR A 109 -7.52 -1.15 6.26
CA THR A 109 -8.64 -2.09 6.11
C THR A 109 -8.11 -3.53 6.06
N VAL A 110 -8.55 -4.40 6.97
CA VAL A 110 -7.98 -5.76 7.12
C VAL A 110 -9.04 -6.84 6.88
N HIS A 111 -8.87 -7.59 5.80
CA HIS A 111 -9.58 -8.84 5.52
C HIS A 111 -8.71 -10.09 5.77
N GLY A 112 -7.39 -9.94 5.70
CA GLY A 112 -6.40 -10.97 6.02
C GLY A 112 -5.79 -10.79 7.41
N HIS A 113 -4.47 -10.71 7.48
CA HIS A 113 -3.75 -10.60 8.75
C HIS A 113 -3.00 -9.26 8.88
N ALA A 114 -3.24 -8.55 9.97
CA ALA A 114 -2.42 -7.43 10.41
C ALA A 114 -1.73 -7.80 11.71
N LEU A 115 -0.40 -7.74 11.72
CA LEU A 115 0.46 -8.08 12.85
C LEU A 115 1.21 -6.82 13.28
N ASP A 116 1.22 -6.54 14.58
CA ASP A 116 1.95 -5.41 15.18
C ASP A 116 1.58 -4.05 14.59
N THR A 117 0.29 -3.84 14.27
CA THR A 117 -0.20 -2.52 13.85
C THR A 117 -0.15 -1.54 15.03
N THR A 118 0.45 -0.37 14.80
CA THR A 118 0.43 0.78 15.71
C THR A 118 -0.48 1.86 15.16
N LEU A 119 -1.51 2.26 15.90
CA LEU A 119 -2.34 3.42 15.58
C LEU A 119 -1.81 4.64 16.34
N ASN A 120 -1.23 5.60 15.61
CA ASN A 120 -0.57 6.80 16.14
C ASN A 120 -1.29 8.09 15.71
N GLY A 121 -2.62 8.09 15.87
CA GLY A 121 -3.49 9.20 15.48
C GLY A 121 -4.42 9.70 16.59
N GLY A 122 -4.23 9.22 17.83
CA GLY A 122 -4.95 9.67 19.02
C GLY A 122 -4.39 10.97 19.58
#